data_AF-A0A9D8FUK2-F1
#
_entry.id   AF-A0A9D8FUK2-F1
#
_cell.length_a   1.000
_cell.length_b   1.000
_cell.length_c   1.000
_cell.angle_alpha   90.00
_cell.angle_beta   90.00
_cell.angle_gamma   90.00
#
_symmetry.space_group_name_H-M   'P 1'
#
loop_
_entity.id
_entity.type
_entity.pdbx_description
1 polymer ?
#
loop_
_entity_poly.entity_id
_entity_poly.type
_entity_poly.pdbx_seq_one_letter_code
_entity_poly.pdbx_strand_id
1 'polypeptide(L)'
;EIEQPARMTIGDLPVDEFIEELRFVHINEDPASAYDLLDHDDAVLVGEPERLQGILTAMDVLRRLYNLASPFVLLAEIELTLRNLIGVCVDQGGLAECVKTSLANKYQDDQMPSKLQEMTFDDYVQVVGDGRNWPRFEEVFGSGDWKRKRTRTKLEEVRDVRNDAFHFKRALTKQDLDVLLAHRDWLFMTARKMEARREGGGNDGRH
;
A
#
# COMPACT_ATOMS: atom_id res chain seq x y z
N GLU A 1 62.93 8.18 27.17
CA GLU A 1 61.81 7.35 26.67
C GLU A 1 60.52 8.02 27.07
N ILE A 2 59.68 8.33 26.10
CA ILE A 2 58.31 8.80 26.37
C ILE A 2 57.48 7.52 26.47
N GLU A 3 56.98 7.21 27.67
CA GLU A 3 56.05 6.10 27.88
C GLU A 3 54.87 6.26 26.93
N GLN A 4 54.62 5.24 26.10
CA GLN A 4 53.41 5.18 25.30
C GLN A 4 52.22 5.11 26.26
N PRO A 5 51.18 5.96 26.11
CA PRO A 5 50.01 5.88 26.97
C PRO A 5 49.38 4.50 26.83
N ALA A 6 49.04 3.90 27.97
CA ALA A 6 48.39 2.60 28.04
C ALA A 6 47.18 2.58 27.10
N ARG A 7 47.04 1.49 26.31
CA ARG A 7 45.87 1.30 25.43
C ARG A 7 44.62 1.17 26.30
N MET A 8 43.94 2.29 26.53
CA MET A 8 42.65 2.35 27.18
C MET A 8 41.61 1.71 26.27
N THR A 9 40.83 0.77 26.79
CA THR A 9 39.76 0.12 26.03
C THR A 9 38.43 0.83 26.29
N ILE A 10 37.44 0.63 25.41
CA ILE A 10 36.10 1.25 25.56
C ILE A 10 35.48 0.94 26.93
N GLY A 11 35.77 -0.22 27.51
CA GLY A 11 35.25 -0.61 28.83
C GLY A 11 35.90 0.10 30.02
N ASP A 12 37.00 0.82 29.81
CA ASP A 12 37.72 1.56 30.84
C ASP A 12 37.27 3.03 30.92
N LEU A 13 36.46 3.50 29.95
CA LEU A 13 35.95 4.87 29.90
C LEU A 13 34.67 4.96 30.74
N PRO A 14 34.55 5.98 31.62
CA PRO A 14 33.36 6.15 32.44
C PRO A 14 32.18 6.63 31.58
N VAL A 15 30.96 6.22 31.95
CA VAL A 15 29.75 6.51 31.17
C VAL A 15 29.42 8.01 31.14
N ASP A 16 29.84 8.76 32.16
CA ASP A 16 29.64 10.21 32.25
C ASP A 16 30.31 10.99 31.13
N GLU A 17 31.39 10.46 30.55
CA GLU A 17 32.04 11.02 29.35
C GLU A 17 31.18 10.89 28.07
N PHE A 18 30.08 10.13 28.10
CA PHE A 18 29.20 9.87 26.96
C PHE A 18 27.74 10.25 27.21
N ILE A 19 27.45 11.04 28.25
CA ILE A 19 26.09 11.48 28.53
C ILE A 19 25.72 12.63 27.59
N GLU A 20 24.63 12.44 26.85
CA GLU A 20 24.00 13.48 26.05
C GLU A 20 22.90 14.20 26.87
N GLU A 21 22.85 15.53 26.78
CA GLU A 21 21.83 16.34 27.46
C GLU A 21 20.56 16.44 26.61
N LEU A 22 19.75 15.38 26.62
CA LEU A 22 18.47 15.37 25.93
C LEU A 22 17.40 16.17 26.69
N ARG A 23 16.55 16.88 25.94
CA ARG A 23 15.45 17.66 26.52
C ARG A 23 14.24 16.81 26.86
N PHE A 24 13.50 17.25 27.88
CA PHE A 24 12.21 16.68 28.25
C PHE A 24 11.06 17.43 27.55
N VAL A 25 10.09 16.69 27.03
CA VAL A 25 8.79 17.19 26.56
C VAL A 25 7.67 16.51 27.31
N HIS A 26 6.62 17.27 27.63
CA HIS A 26 5.45 16.72 28.31
C HIS A 26 4.43 16.15 27.31
N ILE A 27 3.75 15.06 27.67
CA ILE A 27 2.77 14.37 26.78
C ILE A 27 1.57 15.23 26.37
N ASN A 28 1.31 16.31 27.10
CA ASN A 28 0.20 17.24 26.85
C ASN A 28 0.61 18.44 25.98
N GLU A 29 1.89 18.53 25.62
CA GLU A 29 2.37 19.57 24.71
C GLU A 29 1.99 19.24 23.26
N ASP A 30 2.03 20.26 22.41
CA ASP A 30 1.87 20.08 20.98
C ASP A 30 2.99 19.17 20.45
N PRO A 31 2.70 18.02 19.82
CA PRO A 31 3.73 17.14 19.25
C PRO A 31 4.67 17.86 18.28
N ALA A 32 4.23 18.97 17.68
CA ALA A 32 5.08 19.77 16.80
C ALA A 32 6.27 20.41 17.53
N SER A 33 6.17 20.67 18.84
CA SER A 33 7.29 21.20 19.63
C SER A 33 8.48 20.24 19.71
N ALA A 34 8.21 18.93 19.56
CA ALA A 34 9.25 17.91 19.58
C ALA A 34 10.03 17.82 18.26
N TYR A 35 9.56 18.41 17.16
CA TYR A 35 10.23 18.25 15.86
C TYR A 35 11.58 18.95 15.80
N ASP A 36 11.67 20.19 16.26
CA ASP A 36 12.95 20.92 16.30
C ASP A 36 13.96 20.22 17.23
N LEU A 37 13.46 19.55 18.27
CA LEU A 37 14.28 18.76 19.20
C LEU A 37 14.79 17.48 18.54
N LEU A 38 13.91 16.76 17.85
CA LEU A 38 14.25 15.53 17.15
C LEU A 38 15.20 15.78 15.97
N ASP A 39 15.14 16.94 15.32
CA ASP A 39 16.04 17.30 14.21
C ASP A 39 17.47 17.59 14.71
N HIS A 40 17.61 18.18 15.90
CA HIS A 40 18.91 18.52 16.48
C HIS A 40 19.52 17.37 17.30
N ASP A 41 18.71 16.67 18.09
CA ASP A 41 19.16 15.75 19.14
C ASP A 41 18.87 14.27 18.81
N ASP A 42 18.26 13.95 17.66
CA ASP A 42 17.79 12.62 17.21
C ASP A 42 16.75 11.91 18.11
N ALA A 43 16.64 12.34 19.37
CA ALA A 43 15.76 11.82 20.40
C ALA A 43 15.32 12.91 21.38
N VAL A 44 14.16 12.71 21.99
CA VAL A 44 13.66 13.56 23.07
C VAL A 44 13.09 12.69 24.19
N LEU A 45 13.26 13.12 25.44
CA LEU A 45 12.73 12.44 26.61
C LEU A 45 11.28 12.86 26.83
N VAL A 46 10.38 11.90 27.00
CA VAL A 46 8.96 12.16 27.25
C VAL A 46 8.68 11.98 28.74
N GLY A 47 8.10 12.99 29.38
CA GLY A 47 7.76 12.98 30.81
C GLY A 47 8.42 14.10 31.58
N GLU A 48 8.82 13.80 32.81
CA GLU A 48 9.48 14.75 33.72
C GLU A 48 10.86 14.21 34.13
N PRO A 49 11.82 15.06 34.52
CA PRO A 49 13.15 14.62 34.97
C PRO A 49 13.11 13.56 36.08
N GLU A 50 12.16 13.69 37.00
CA GLU A 50 11.96 12.75 38.11
C GLU A 50 11.15 11.51 37.72
N ARG A 51 10.52 11.52 36.53
CA ARG A 51 9.67 10.44 36.02
C ARG A 51 9.70 10.36 34.50
N LEU A 52 10.73 9.71 33.98
CA LEU A 52 10.81 9.36 32.55
C LEU A 52 9.67 8.40 32.17
N GLN A 53 8.90 8.77 31.14
CA GLN A 53 7.82 7.95 30.59
C GLN A 53 8.25 7.22 29.33
N GLY A 54 9.14 7.80 28.54
CA GLY A 54 9.65 7.18 27.33
C GLY A 54 10.67 8.04 26.61
N ILE A 55 11.20 7.51 25.51
CA ILE A 55 12.08 8.21 24.58
C ILE A 55 11.36 8.23 23.25
N LEU A 56 11.21 9.41 22.66
CA LEU A 56 10.67 9.58 21.32
C LEU A 56 11.84 9.81 20.37
N THR A 57 11.89 9.07 19.27
CA THR A 57 12.93 9.19 18.25
C THR A 57 12.34 9.56 16.89
N ALA A 58 13.18 10.04 15.97
CA ALA A 58 12.79 10.23 14.57
C ALA A 58 12.24 8.93 13.96
N MET A 59 12.76 7.77 14.37
CA MET A 59 12.29 6.46 13.91
C MET A 59 10.84 6.16 14.33
N ASP A 60 10.40 6.63 15.49
CA ASP A 60 9.01 6.45 15.94
C ASP A 60 8.04 7.29 15.12
N VAL A 61 8.42 8.52 14.78
CA VAL A 61 7.68 9.39 13.86
C VAL A 61 7.61 8.75 12.47
N LEU A 62 8.74 8.31 11.93
CA LEU A 62 8.80 7.62 10.63
C LEU A 62 7.93 6.36 10.62
N ARG A 63 7.98 5.54 11.68
CA ARG A 63 7.14 4.34 11.81
C ARG A 63 5.65 4.70 11.84
N ARG A 64 5.28 5.78 12.53
CA ARG A 64 3.89 6.27 12.56
C ARG A 64 3.44 6.74 11.18
N LEU A 65 4.25 7.55 10.49
CA LEU A 65 3.96 8.02 9.13
C LEU A 65 3.84 6.85 8.15
N TYR A 66 4.75 5.88 8.22
CA TYR A 66 4.69 4.66 7.41
C TYR A 66 3.39 3.89 7.65
N ASN A 67 3.01 3.67 8.90
CA ASN A 67 1.76 2.96 9.25
C ASN A 67 0.51 3.72 8.77
N LEU A 68 0.55 5.06 8.72
CA LEU A 68 -0.54 5.88 8.21
C LEU A 68 -0.60 5.87 6.68
N ALA A 69 0.55 5.94 6.00
CA ALA A 69 0.61 6.08 4.54
C ALA A 69 0.53 4.74 3.79
N SER A 70 1.08 3.66 4.36
CA SER A 70 1.20 2.35 3.70
C SER A 70 -0.12 1.78 3.16
N PRO A 71 -1.29 1.88 3.82
CA PRO A 71 -2.53 1.37 3.24
C PRO A 71 -2.91 2.07 1.94
N PHE A 72 -2.72 3.39 1.87
CA PHE A 72 -3.06 4.19 0.70
C PHE A 72 -2.15 3.89 -0.48
N VAL A 73 -0.86 3.68 -0.21
CA VAL A 73 0.11 3.24 -1.22
C VAL A 73 -0.27 1.87 -1.78
N LEU A 74 -0.57 0.90 -0.91
CA LEU A 74 -0.97 -0.45 -1.33
C LEU A 74 -2.26 -0.44 -2.15
N LEU A 75 -3.26 0.35 -1.73
CA LEU A 75 -4.52 0.51 -2.47
C LEU A 75 -4.29 1.11 -3.85
N ALA A 76 -3.42 2.13 -3.96
CA ALA A 76 -3.06 2.74 -5.24
C ALA A 76 -2.34 1.75 -6.17
N GLU A 77 -1.41 0.95 -5.65
CA GLU A 77 -0.71 -0.09 -6.41
C GLU A 77 -1.68 -1.15 -6.94
N ILE A 78 -2.60 -1.61 -6.10
CA ILE A 78 -3.66 -2.57 -6.47
C ILE A 78 -4.53 -2.00 -7.58
N GLU A 79 -5.03 -0.77 -7.41
CA GLU A 79 -5.91 -0.12 -8.37
C GLU A 79 -5.23 0.11 -9.71
N LEU A 80 -3.99 0.62 -9.71
CA LEU A 80 -3.23 0.85 -10.93
C LEU A 80 -2.97 -0.46 -11.69
N THR A 81 -2.59 -1.52 -10.97
CA THR A 81 -2.35 -2.83 -11.57
C THR A 81 -3.63 -3.42 -12.15
N LEU A 82 -4.73 -3.32 -11.42
CA LEU A 82 -6.03 -3.80 -11.90
C LEU A 82 -6.46 -3.06 -13.17
N ARG A 83 -6.32 -1.73 -13.21
CA ARG A 83 -6.61 -0.93 -14.41
C ARG A 83 -5.75 -1.37 -15.59
N ASN A 84 -4.45 -1.59 -15.37
CA ASN A 84 -3.55 -2.06 -16.43
C ASN A 84 -3.96 -3.44 -16.95
N LEU A 85 -4.32 -4.37 -16.06
CA LEU A 85 -4.82 -5.69 -16.44
C LEU A 85 -6.13 -5.61 -17.23
N ILE A 86 -7.06 -4.74 -16.83
CA ILE A 86 -8.32 -4.53 -17.56
C ILE A 86 -8.01 -3.98 -18.96
N GLY A 87 -7.15 -2.96 -19.07
CA GLY A 87 -6.76 -2.36 -20.36
C GLY A 87 -6.00 -3.34 -21.28
N VAL A 88 -5.44 -4.42 -20.73
CA VAL A 88 -4.86 -5.52 -21.51
C VAL A 88 -5.94 -6.45 -22.08
N CYS A 89 -7.04 -6.67 -21.35
CA CYS A 89 -8.13 -7.55 -21.74
C CYS A 89 -9.12 -6.91 -22.73
N VAL A 90 -9.32 -5.60 -22.64
CA VAL A 90 -10.33 -4.89 -23.42
C VAL A 90 -9.75 -3.64 -24.07
N ASP A 91 -10.07 -3.46 -25.36
CA ASP A 91 -9.85 -2.20 -26.06
C ASP A 91 -10.94 -1.17 -25.68
N GLN A 92 -10.86 0.05 -26.21
CA GLN A 92 -11.81 1.12 -25.88
C GLN A 92 -13.26 0.74 -26.21
N GLY A 93 -13.48 0.04 -27.33
CA GLY A 93 -14.82 -0.43 -27.72
C GLY A 93 -15.34 -1.51 -26.76
N GLY A 94 -14.51 -2.49 -26.42
CA GLY A 94 -14.85 -3.56 -25.48
C GLY A 94 -15.08 -3.03 -24.06
N LEU A 95 -14.37 -1.99 -23.62
CA LEU A 95 -14.59 -1.38 -22.31
C LEU A 95 -16.00 -0.79 -22.21
N ALA A 96 -16.44 -0.03 -23.22
CA ALA A 96 -17.77 0.58 -23.23
C ALA A 96 -18.89 -0.48 -23.16
N GLU A 97 -18.74 -1.60 -23.88
CA GLU A 97 -19.66 -2.73 -23.80
C GLU A 97 -19.68 -3.36 -22.39
N CYS A 98 -18.51 -3.57 -21.79
CA CYS A 98 -18.40 -4.13 -20.45
C CYS A 98 -19.02 -3.22 -19.38
N VAL A 99 -18.78 -1.91 -19.48
CA VAL A 99 -19.37 -0.88 -18.61
C VAL A 99 -20.89 -0.89 -18.76
N LYS A 100 -21.41 -0.80 -19.99
CA LYS A 100 -22.86 -0.83 -20.24
C LYS A 100 -23.51 -2.10 -19.72
N THR A 101 -22.85 -3.24 -19.87
CA THR A 101 -23.38 -4.53 -19.43
C THR A 101 -23.47 -4.62 -17.91
N SER A 102 -22.41 -4.22 -17.20
CA SER A 102 -22.25 -4.44 -15.76
C SER A 102 -22.70 -3.28 -14.88
N LEU A 103 -22.74 -2.05 -15.41
CA LEU A 103 -22.98 -0.82 -14.64
C LEU A 103 -24.28 -0.08 -15.00
N ALA A 104 -25.11 -0.62 -15.90
CA ALA A 104 -26.38 0.02 -16.32
C ALA A 104 -27.36 0.31 -15.16
N ASN A 105 -27.27 -0.43 -14.04
CA ASN A 105 -28.11 -0.17 -12.87
C ASN A 105 -27.56 0.95 -11.96
N LYS A 106 -26.30 1.35 -12.16
CA LYS A 106 -25.59 2.32 -11.31
C LYS A 106 -25.52 3.71 -11.95
N TYR A 107 -25.35 3.77 -13.27
CA TYR A 107 -25.23 5.03 -14.01
C TYR A 107 -26.34 5.17 -15.06
N GLN A 108 -26.74 6.41 -15.32
CA GLN A 108 -27.52 6.73 -16.52
C GLN A 108 -26.63 6.72 -17.77
N ASP A 109 -27.23 6.57 -18.95
CA ASP A 109 -26.49 6.43 -20.21
C ASP A 109 -25.53 7.61 -20.50
N ASP A 110 -25.88 8.81 -20.07
CA ASP A 110 -25.10 10.04 -20.21
C ASP A 110 -23.99 10.20 -19.15
N GLN A 111 -24.02 9.40 -18.09
CA GLN A 111 -23.08 9.43 -16.97
C GLN A 111 -22.15 8.21 -16.94
N MET A 112 -22.24 7.32 -17.93
CA MET A 112 -21.41 6.12 -17.98
C MET A 112 -19.93 6.48 -18.18
N PRO A 113 -19.03 5.92 -17.37
CA PRO A 113 -17.61 6.17 -17.52
C PRO A 113 -17.11 5.62 -18.85
N SER A 114 -16.41 6.45 -19.60
CA SER A 114 -15.82 6.12 -20.90
C SER A 114 -14.38 5.62 -20.79
N LYS A 115 -13.73 5.93 -19.66
CA LYS A 115 -12.32 5.58 -19.38
C LYS A 115 -12.20 4.90 -18.03
N LEU A 116 -11.18 4.05 -17.91
CA LEU A 116 -10.87 3.39 -16.63
C LEU A 116 -10.62 4.40 -15.51
N GLN A 117 -10.01 5.55 -15.78
CA GLN A 117 -9.71 6.56 -14.78
C GLN A 117 -10.94 7.26 -14.18
N GLU A 118 -12.07 7.22 -14.89
CA GLU A 118 -13.35 7.80 -14.46
C GLU A 118 -14.13 6.86 -13.54
N MET A 119 -13.70 5.59 -13.45
CA MET A 119 -14.36 4.54 -12.68
C MET A 119 -13.92 4.54 -11.22
N THR A 120 -14.83 4.17 -10.33
CA THR A 120 -14.52 3.84 -8.94
C THR A 120 -13.97 2.43 -8.81
N PHE A 121 -13.32 2.11 -7.68
CA PHE A 121 -12.84 0.75 -7.45
C PHE A 121 -13.96 -0.31 -7.52
N ASP A 122 -15.14 0.03 -7.01
CA ASP A 122 -16.32 -0.84 -7.06
C ASP A 122 -16.79 -1.10 -8.50
N ASP A 123 -16.62 -0.13 -9.41
CA ASP A 123 -16.93 -0.33 -10.83
C ASP A 123 -16.03 -1.38 -11.47
N TYR A 124 -14.74 -1.42 -11.11
CA TYR A 124 -13.85 -2.49 -11.57
C TYR A 124 -14.30 -3.86 -11.05
N VAL A 125 -14.72 -3.93 -9.78
CA VAL A 125 -15.23 -5.18 -9.19
C VAL A 125 -16.44 -5.69 -9.96
N GLN A 126 -17.39 -4.81 -10.30
CA GLN A 126 -18.56 -5.19 -11.08
C GLN A 126 -18.17 -5.60 -12.52
N VAL A 127 -17.33 -4.82 -13.20
CA VAL A 127 -16.91 -5.10 -14.58
C VAL A 127 -16.19 -6.44 -14.69
N VAL A 128 -15.20 -6.68 -13.84
CA VAL A 128 -14.39 -7.92 -13.85
C VAL A 128 -15.20 -9.11 -13.30
N GLY A 129 -16.09 -8.88 -12.33
CA GLY A 129 -16.90 -9.92 -11.70
C GLY A 129 -18.15 -10.33 -12.49
N ASP A 130 -18.54 -9.60 -13.53
CA ASP A 130 -19.73 -9.90 -14.34
C ASP A 130 -19.51 -11.15 -15.20
N GLY A 131 -20.44 -12.10 -15.12
CA GLY A 131 -20.36 -13.35 -15.89
C GLY A 131 -20.39 -13.14 -17.41
N ARG A 132 -21.04 -12.06 -17.87
CA ARG A 132 -21.14 -11.70 -19.29
C ARG A 132 -19.83 -11.12 -19.82
N ASN A 133 -19.05 -10.46 -18.95
CA ASN A 133 -17.74 -9.91 -19.31
C ASN A 133 -16.60 -10.92 -19.13
N TRP A 134 -16.80 -11.94 -18.28
CA TRP A 134 -15.75 -12.89 -17.89
C TRP A 134 -14.97 -13.52 -19.04
N PRO A 135 -15.57 -13.89 -20.20
CA PRO A 135 -14.81 -14.42 -21.34
C PRO A 135 -13.61 -13.55 -21.77
N ARG A 136 -13.70 -12.23 -21.60
CA ARG A 136 -12.62 -11.28 -21.91
C ARG A 136 -11.49 -11.30 -20.86
N PHE A 137 -11.79 -11.74 -19.64
CA PHE A 137 -10.87 -11.75 -18.50
C PHE A 137 -10.23 -13.12 -18.22
N GLU A 138 -10.70 -14.18 -18.89
CA GLU A 138 -10.21 -15.55 -18.67
C GLU A 138 -8.73 -15.73 -18.97
N GLU A 139 -8.20 -15.02 -19.97
CA GLU A 139 -6.78 -15.10 -20.32
C GLU A 139 -5.87 -14.67 -19.16
N VAL A 140 -6.30 -13.64 -18.44
CA VAL A 140 -5.57 -13.01 -17.33
C VAL A 140 -5.82 -13.74 -16.00
N PHE A 141 -7.09 -13.95 -15.64
CA PHE A 141 -7.45 -14.46 -14.31
C PHE A 141 -7.75 -15.98 -14.28
N GLY A 142 -7.77 -16.62 -15.45
CA GLY A 142 -8.06 -18.03 -15.66
C GLY A 142 -9.52 -18.30 -16.01
N SER A 143 -9.76 -19.36 -16.78
CA SER A 143 -11.10 -19.72 -17.26
C SER A 143 -12.00 -20.33 -16.18
N GLY A 144 -13.32 -20.16 -16.38
CA GLY A 144 -14.37 -20.82 -15.60
C GLY A 144 -14.95 -20.02 -14.43
N ASP A 145 -16.20 -20.34 -14.08
CA ASP A 145 -17.00 -19.59 -13.11
C ASP A 145 -16.40 -19.56 -11.69
N TRP A 146 -15.70 -20.62 -11.29
CA TRP A 146 -14.96 -20.65 -10.02
C TRP A 146 -13.89 -19.55 -9.96
N LYS A 147 -13.12 -19.36 -11.03
CA LYS A 147 -12.09 -18.32 -11.11
C LYS A 147 -12.70 -16.93 -11.10
N ARG A 148 -13.82 -16.73 -11.78
CA ARG A 148 -14.62 -15.50 -11.73
C ARG A 148 -15.02 -15.14 -10.32
N LYS A 149 -15.70 -16.06 -9.64
CA LYS A 149 -16.17 -15.87 -8.25
C LYS A 149 -15.01 -15.57 -7.31
N ARG A 150 -13.92 -16.33 -7.39
CA ARG A 150 -12.72 -16.10 -6.56
C ARG A 150 -12.08 -14.74 -6.83
N THR A 151 -11.99 -14.32 -8.09
CA THR A 151 -11.44 -13.01 -8.47
C THR A 151 -12.31 -11.89 -7.92
N ARG A 152 -13.64 -12.01 -8.08
CA ARG A 152 -14.61 -11.07 -7.52
C ARG A 152 -14.48 -10.95 -6.00
N THR A 153 -14.46 -12.07 -5.27
CA THR A 153 -14.33 -12.06 -3.81
C THR A 153 -13.05 -11.36 -3.35
N LYS A 154 -11.91 -11.63 -4.01
CA LYS A 154 -10.65 -10.94 -3.70
C LYS A 154 -10.74 -9.42 -3.89
N LEU A 155 -11.39 -8.98 -4.97
CA LEU A 155 -11.59 -7.56 -5.23
C LEU A 155 -12.59 -6.91 -4.27
N GLU A 156 -13.64 -7.63 -3.85
CA GLU A 156 -14.60 -7.17 -2.83
C GLU A 156 -13.91 -6.97 -1.47
N GLU A 157 -13.00 -7.88 -1.07
CA GLU A 157 -12.20 -7.72 0.14
C GLU A 157 -11.34 -6.43 0.10
N VAL A 158 -10.70 -6.13 -1.03
CA VAL A 158 -9.94 -4.87 -1.19
C VAL A 158 -10.86 -3.66 -1.12
N ARG A 159 -12.04 -3.73 -1.77
CA ARG A 159 -13.04 -2.65 -1.73
C ARG A 159 -13.47 -2.36 -0.28
N ASP A 160 -13.67 -3.40 0.52
CA ASP A 160 -14.13 -3.24 1.89
C ASP A 160 -13.06 -2.60 2.78
N VAL A 161 -11.79 -3.02 2.66
CA VAL A 161 -10.66 -2.36 3.35
C VAL A 161 -10.46 -0.92 2.86
N ARG A 162 -10.59 -0.67 1.55
CA ARG A 162 -10.55 0.69 0.98
C ARG A 162 -11.63 1.57 1.60
N ASN A 163 -12.85 1.07 1.71
CA ASN A 163 -13.96 1.83 2.29
C ASN A 163 -13.69 2.16 3.76
N ASP A 164 -13.13 1.23 4.53
CA ASP A 164 -12.73 1.49 5.91
C ASP A 164 -11.64 2.57 6.01
N ALA A 165 -10.64 2.50 5.12
CA ALA A 165 -9.52 3.44 5.06
C ALA A 165 -9.96 4.87 4.69
N PHE A 166 -10.70 5.01 3.59
CA PHE A 166 -11.07 6.33 3.04
C PHE A 166 -12.19 7.02 3.82
N HIS A 167 -13.08 6.25 4.46
CA HIS A 167 -14.12 6.83 5.33
C HIS A 167 -13.68 6.92 6.79
N PHE A 168 -12.41 6.60 7.10
CA PHE A 168 -11.86 6.61 8.45
C PHE A 168 -12.75 5.88 9.47
N LYS A 169 -13.43 4.80 9.04
CA LYS A 169 -14.41 4.10 9.89
C LYS A 169 -13.75 3.46 11.10
N ARG A 170 -12.49 3.06 10.94
CA ARG A 170 -11.64 2.46 11.98
C ARG A 170 -10.17 2.62 11.60
N ALA A 171 -9.29 2.46 12.59
CA ALA A 171 -7.87 2.27 12.32
C ALA A 171 -7.66 0.92 11.60
N LEU A 172 -6.84 0.93 10.56
CA LEU A 172 -6.43 -0.29 9.89
C LEU A 172 -5.46 -1.07 10.77
N THR A 173 -5.72 -2.35 10.87
CA THR A 173 -4.91 -3.30 11.63
C THR A 173 -3.79 -3.87 10.76
N LYS A 174 -2.83 -4.53 11.40
CA LYS A 174 -1.81 -5.30 10.68
C LYS A 174 -2.43 -6.36 9.76
N GLN A 175 -3.53 -6.98 10.18
CA GLN A 175 -4.24 -7.98 9.37
C GLN A 175 -4.82 -7.36 8.09
N ASP A 176 -5.32 -6.12 8.14
CA ASP A 176 -5.81 -5.42 6.94
C ASP A 176 -4.66 -5.14 5.95
N LEU A 177 -3.50 -4.73 6.48
CA LEU A 177 -2.30 -4.54 5.66
C LEU A 177 -1.83 -5.85 5.02
N ASP A 178 -1.83 -6.95 5.77
CA ASP A 178 -1.47 -8.28 5.26
C ASP A 178 -2.43 -8.72 4.14
N VAL A 179 -3.74 -8.41 4.26
CA VAL A 179 -4.74 -8.64 3.21
C VAL A 179 -4.43 -7.82 1.96
N LEU A 180 -4.14 -6.53 2.10
CA LEU A 180 -3.79 -5.67 0.97
C LEU A 180 -2.51 -6.15 0.28
N LEU A 181 -1.47 -6.50 1.04
CA LEU A 181 -0.22 -7.05 0.52
C LEU A 181 -0.46 -8.33 -0.29
N ALA A 182 -1.24 -9.26 0.25
CA ALA A 182 -1.56 -10.52 -0.43
C ALA A 182 -2.33 -10.31 -1.75
N HIS A 183 -3.22 -9.32 -1.81
CA HIS A 183 -3.96 -8.98 -3.03
C HIS A 183 -3.09 -8.25 -4.05
N ARG A 184 -2.24 -7.33 -3.63
CA ARG A 184 -1.24 -6.69 -4.49
C ARG A 184 -0.32 -7.72 -5.13
N ASP A 185 0.26 -8.60 -4.32
CA ASP A 185 1.21 -9.61 -4.81
C ASP A 185 0.52 -10.58 -5.78
N TRP A 186 -0.74 -10.93 -5.52
CA TRP A 186 -1.54 -11.72 -6.45
C TRP A 186 -1.73 -11.01 -7.80
N LEU A 187 -2.05 -9.72 -7.82
CA LEU A 187 -2.21 -8.94 -9.06
C LEU A 187 -0.88 -8.74 -9.79
N PHE A 188 0.21 -8.43 -9.08
CA PHE A 188 1.55 -8.33 -9.66
C PHE A 188 2.00 -9.64 -10.31
N MET A 189 1.80 -10.77 -9.62
CA MET A 189 2.10 -12.09 -10.18
C MET A 189 1.21 -12.42 -11.40
N THR A 190 0.02 -11.85 -11.46
CA THR A 190 -0.89 -12.02 -12.60
C THR A 190 -0.41 -11.17 -13.79
N ALA A 191 -0.03 -9.91 -13.56
CA ALA A 191 0.55 -9.03 -14.57
C ALA A 191 1.85 -9.60 -15.16
N ARG A 192 2.77 -10.05 -14.32
CA ARG A 192 4.03 -10.68 -14.76
C ARG A 192 3.82 -11.91 -15.64
N LYS A 193 2.83 -12.74 -15.33
CA LYS A 193 2.49 -13.90 -16.17
C LYS A 193 2.00 -13.49 -17.55
N MET A 194 1.28 -12.37 -17.64
CA MET A 194 0.78 -11.85 -18.92
C MET A 194 1.91 -11.25 -19.76
N GLU A 195 2.83 -10.52 -19.14
CA GLU A 195 4.04 -9.99 -19.80
C GLU A 195 4.88 -11.12 -20.38
N ALA A 196 5.21 -12.14 -19.57
CA ALA A 196 6.01 -13.28 -20.01
C ALA A 196 5.36 -14.07 -21.17
N ARG A 197 4.03 -14.21 -21.19
CA ARG A 197 3.30 -14.85 -22.29
C ARG A 197 3.40 -14.05 -23.59
N ARG A 198 3.33 -12.72 -23.51
CA ARG A 198 3.45 -11.82 -24.66
C ARG A 198 4.86 -11.85 -25.25
N GLU A 199 5.89 -11.89 -24.41
CA GLU A 199 7.29 -11.98 -24.84
C GLU A 199 7.62 -13.35 -25.43
N GLY A 200 7.15 -14.44 -24.82
CA GLY A 200 7.36 -15.79 -25.31
C GLY A 200 6.64 -16.12 -26.62
N GLY A 201 5.51 -15.46 -26.91
CA GLY A 201 4.76 -15.63 -28.17
C GLY A 201 5.35 -14.87 -29.36
N GLY A 202 6.33 -13.99 -29.16
CA GLY A 202 6.92 -13.15 -30.20
C GLY A 202 8.03 -13.79 -31.04
N ASN A 203 8.46 -15.03 -30.74
CA ASN A 203 9.65 -15.65 -31.34
C ASN A 203 9.39 -16.80 -32.32
N ASP A 204 8.14 -17.09 -32.70
CA ASP A 204 7.81 -18.27 -33.55
C ASP A 204 7.36 -17.91 -34.98
N GLY A 205 7.85 -16.79 -35.53
CA GLY A 205 7.37 -16.24 -36.81
C GLY A 205 8.43 -15.80 -37.81
N ARG A 206 9.69 -16.23 -37.68
CA ARG A 206 10.73 -16.00 -38.69
C ARG A 206 11.57 -17.25 -38.91
N HIS A 207 11.09 -18.16 -39.74
CA HIS A 207 11.90 -19.01 -40.61
C HIS A 207 11.11 -19.39 -41.85
#